data_AF-A0A9D7EXD7-F1
#
_entry.id   AF-A0A9D7EXD7-F1
#
_cell.length_a   1.000
_cell.length_b   1.000
_cell.length_c   1.000
_cell.angle_alpha   90.00
_cell.angle_beta   90.00
_cell.angle_gamma   90.00
#
_symmetry.space_group_name_H-M   'P 1'
#
loop_
_entity.id
_entity.type
_entity.pdbx_description
1 polymer ?
#
loop_
_entity_poly.entity_id
_entity_poly.type
_entity_poly.pdbx_seq_one_letter_code
_entity_poly.pdbx_strand_id
1 'polypeptide(L)'
;MVYRAIGLMSNSLLDGLNMAFVEFQETGGKWTFEILKANCLAYSDDWGSRLQNATNLSAKDYQLLHIEYGHYTGQQVNKFIEENQLQYKVAVIASHGHTAFYIPENKLTVQLGDGAAIAALTGLPVVTDFFSIDAALSGTERSWDLLQQKFADESGVSKMNKPMLCAFMGVLRWREEYNVFASESGGSRNTVGGALWMGQDA
;
A
#
# COMPACT_ATOMS: atom_id res chain seq x y z
N MET A 1 -5.97 19.76 7.74
CA MET A 1 -5.15 18.80 8.52
C MET A 1 -3.98 18.32 7.65
N VAL A 2 -2.84 17.96 8.26
CA VAL A 2 -1.64 17.48 7.54
C VAL A 2 -1.38 16.03 7.93
N TYR A 3 -1.12 15.17 6.94
CA TYR A 3 -0.77 13.77 7.11
C TYR A 3 0.50 13.46 6.34
N ARG A 4 1.40 12.68 6.92
CA ARG A 4 2.62 12.24 6.25
C ARG A 4 2.66 10.72 6.27
N ALA A 5 2.67 10.11 5.09
CA ALA A 5 2.57 8.67 4.96
C ALA A 5 3.64 8.14 4.01
N ILE A 6 4.03 6.89 4.25
CA ILE A 6 4.84 6.12 3.30
C ILE A 6 3.90 5.18 2.56
N GLY A 7 3.91 5.21 1.24
CA GLY A 7 3.22 4.23 0.40
C GLY A 7 4.20 3.28 -0.25
N LEU A 8 3.82 2.00 -0.30
CA LEU A 8 4.65 0.90 -0.79
C LEU A 8 3.91 0.09 -1.85
N MET A 9 4.59 -0.25 -2.94
CA MET A 9 4.06 -1.15 -3.96
C MET A 9 5.16 -1.98 -4.62
N SER A 10 4.94 -3.29 -4.70
CA SER A 10 5.66 -4.13 -5.67
C SER A 10 4.87 -4.11 -6.96
N ASN A 11 5.49 -3.74 -8.08
CA ASN A 11 4.82 -3.88 -9.36
C ASN A 11 5.00 -5.29 -9.93
N SER A 12 4.20 -5.60 -10.95
CA SER A 12 4.16 -6.89 -11.64
C SER A 12 5.38 -7.14 -12.54
N LEU A 13 6.16 -6.10 -12.85
CA LEU A 13 7.41 -6.24 -13.59
C LEU A 13 8.54 -6.78 -12.70
N LEU A 14 8.31 -6.92 -11.40
CA LEU A 14 9.31 -7.33 -10.41
C LEU A 14 10.57 -6.44 -10.47
N ASP A 15 10.41 -5.19 -10.88
CA ASP A 15 11.53 -4.25 -10.99
C ASP A 15 12.03 -3.75 -9.63
N GLY A 16 11.22 -3.90 -8.58
CA GLY A 16 11.59 -3.55 -7.22
C GLY A 16 10.43 -3.21 -6.29
N LEU A 17 10.80 -2.87 -5.06
CA LEU A 17 9.92 -2.29 -4.06
C LEU A 17 9.92 -0.77 -4.22
N ASN A 18 8.80 -0.23 -4.70
CA ASN A 18 8.61 1.19 -4.90
C ASN A 18 8.09 1.83 -3.60
N MET A 19 8.67 2.95 -3.21
CA MET A 19 8.36 3.66 -1.96
C MET A 19 8.19 5.16 -2.25
N ALA A 20 7.20 5.78 -1.61
CA ALA A 20 7.05 7.23 -1.62
C ALA A 20 6.67 7.74 -0.23
N PHE A 21 7.41 8.72 0.28
CA PHE A 21 7.02 9.52 1.44
C PHE A 21 6.32 10.78 0.95
N VAL A 22 5.06 10.93 1.35
CA VAL A 22 4.16 11.94 0.82
C VAL A 22 3.55 12.72 1.96
N GLU A 23 3.53 14.03 1.83
CA GLU A 23 2.71 14.91 2.66
C GLU A 23 1.38 15.17 1.96
N PHE A 24 0.28 14.94 2.67
CA PHE A 24 -1.08 15.24 2.26
C PHE A 24 -1.63 16.35 3.12
N GLN A 25 -2.28 17.33 2.50
CA GLN A 25 -2.98 18.39 3.20
C GLN A 25 -4.45 18.39 2.81
N GLU A 26 -5.32 18.42 3.81
CA GLU A 26 -6.77 18.50 3.62
C GLU A 26 -7.28 19.84 4.15
N THR A 27 -7.96 20.60 3.29
CA THR A 27 -8.57 21.89 3.64
C THR A 27 -9.98 21.97 3.04
N GLY A 28 -11.00 21.90 3.90
CA GLY A 28 -12.40 22.06 3.48
C GLY A 28 -12.89 20.96 2.54
N GLY A 29 -12.45 19.72 2.75
CA GLY A 29 -12.78 18.54 1.95
C GLY A 29 -11.94 18.38 0.68
N LYS A 30 -10.99 19.30 0.43
CA LYS A 30 -10.10 19.26 -0.74
C LYS A 30 -8.70 18.80 -0.33
N TRP A 31 -8.13 17.90 -1.12
CA TRP A 31 -6.80 17.37 -0.89
C TRP A 31 -5.75 18.01 -1.81
N THR A 32 -4.58 18.25 -1.26
CA THR A 32 -3.34 18.49 -1.99
C THR A 32 -2.26 17.54 -1.49
N PHE A 33 -1.19 17.37 -2.25
CA PHE A 33 -0.09 16.50 -1.88
C PHE A 33 1.26 17.03 -2.35
N GLU A 34 2.31 16.58 -1.68
CA GLU A 34 3.69 16.73 -2.12
C GLU A 34 4.45 15.42 -1.90
N ILE A 35 5.04 14.86 -2.96
CA ILE A 35 5.95 13.72 -2.84
C ILE A 35 7.30 14.27 -2.39
N LEU A 36 7.61 14.12 -1.10
CA LEU A 36 8.83 14.65 -0.50
C LEU A 36 10.05 13.79 -0.81
N LYS A 37 9.87 12.46 -0.82
CA LYS A 37 10.90 11.47 -1.15
C LYS A 37 10.27 10.30 -1.90
N ALA A 38 10.98 9.75 -2.87
CA ALA A 38 10.60 8.53 -3.55
C ALA A 38 11.85 7.71 -3.88
N ASN A 39 11.72 6.39 -3.84
CA ASN A 39 12.78 5.48 -4.22
C ASN A 39 12.18 4.20 -4.82
N CYS A 40 12.91 3.54 -5.70
CA CYS A 40 12.62 2.19 -6.16
C CYS A 40 13.83 1.31 -5.85
N LEU A 41 13.67 0.40 -4.90
CA LEU A 41 14.71 -0.56 -4.55
C LEU A 41 14.55 -1.79 -5.42
N ALA A 42 15.50 -1.99 -6.34
CA ALA A 42 15.51 -3.19 -7.17
C ALA A 42 15.55 -4.46 -6.33
N TYR A 43 14.76 -5.46 -6.72
CA TYR A 43 14.84 -6.77 -6.10
C TYR A 43 16.16 -7.44 -6.48
N SER A 44 16.71 -8.22 -5.55
CA SER A 44 17.72 -9.22 -5.90
C SER A 44 17.10 -10.30 -6.78
N ASP A 45 17.95 -11.01 -7.53
CA ASP A 45 17.51 -12.15 -8.35
C ASP A 45 16.76 -13.20 -7.52
N ASP A 46 17.19 -13.42 -6.27
CA ASP A 46 16.52 -14.30 -5.31
C ASP A 46 15.10 -13.82 -5.00
N TRP A 47 14.91 -12.55 -4.61
CA TRP A 47 13.57 -12.02 -4.30
C TRP A 47 12.67 -12.03 -5.52
N GLY A 48 13.19 -11.61 -6.68
CA GLY A 48 12.46 -11.66 -7.94
C GLY A 48 11.94 -13.08 -8.24
N SER A 49 12.82 -14.08 -8.16
CA SER A 49 12.48 -15.48 -8.41
C SER A 49 11.44 -16.02 -7.41
N ARG A 50 11.61 -15.74 -6.12
CA ARG A 50 10.71 -16.21 -5.06
C ARG A 50 9.31 -15.63 -5.18
N LEU A 51 9.20 -14.32 -5.44
CA LEU A 51 7.92 -13.64 -5.62
C LEU A 51 7.22 -14.13 -6.90
N GLN A 52 7.97 -14.27 -8.01
CA GLN A 52 7.43 -14.81 -9.25
C GLN A 52 6.86 -16.23 -9.09
N ASN A 53 7.51 -17.06 -8.28
CA ASN A 53 7.10 -18.45 -8.06
C ASN A 53 6.05 -18.61 -6.94
N ALA A 54 5.58 -17.53 -6.33
CA ALA A 54 4.69 -17.58 -5.16
C ALA A 54 3.46 -18.47 -5.37
N THR A 55 2.84 -18.40 -6.55
CA THR A 55 1.60 -19.13 -6.87
C THR A 55 1.76 -20.65 -6.99
N ASN A 56 3.00 -21.14 -7.12
CA ASN A 56 3.31 -22.56 -7.22
C ASN A 56 3.70 -23.19 -5.87
N LEU A 57 3.74 -22.41 -4.79
CA LEU A 57 4.15 -22.88 -3.47
C LEU A 57 3.04 -23.67 -2.78
N SER A 58 3.45 -24.56 -1.86
CA SER A 58 2.51 -25.16 -0.92
C SER A 58 1.86 -24.07 -0.03
N ALA A 59 0.69 -24.34 0.55
CA ALA A 59 0.04 -23.37 1.44
C ALA A 59 0.95 -22.93 2.59
N LYS A 60 1.75 -23.85 3.15
CA LYS A 60 2.73 -23.54 4.20
C LYS A 60 3.83 -22.62 3.67
N ASP A 61 4.44 -22.96 2.54
CA ASP A 61 5.59 -22.21 2.02
C ASP A 61 5.17 -20.84 1.47
N TYR A 62 3.94 -20.74 0.96
CA TYR A 62 3.32 -19.45 0.61
C TYR A 62 3.18 -18.54 1.83
N GLN A 63 2.70 -19.07 2.95
CA GLN A 63 2.58 -18.31 4.20
C GLN A 63 3.95 -17.93 4.78
N LEU A 64 4.96 -18.80 4.67
CA LEU A 64 6.33 -18.44 5.03
C LEU A 64 6.85 -17.30 4.15
N LEU A 65 6.66 -17.36 2.83
CA LEU A 65 7.03 -16.28 1.92
C LEU A 65 6.30 -14.97 2.25
N HIS A 66 5.02 -15.02 2.62
CA HIS A 66 4.23 -13.85 3.04
C HIS A 66 4.86 -13.12 4.24
N ILE A 67 5.26 -13.88 5.26
CA ILE A 67 5.91 -13.37 6.47
C ILE A 67 7.31 -12.84 6.15
N GLU A 68 8.11 -13.61 5.43
CA GLU A 68 9.47 -13.24 5.06
C GLU A 68 9.50 -11.97 4.22
N TYR A 69 8.56 -11.83 3.27
CA TYR A 69 8.44 -10.63 2.47
C TYR A 69 7.98 -9.42 3.30
N GLY A 70 7.08 -9.62 4.27
CA GLY A 70 6.72 -8.58 5.24
C GLY A 70 7.92 -8.08 6.05
N HIS A 71 8.76 -8.99 6.56
CA HIS A 71 10.00 -8.63 7.25
C HIS A 71 10.98 -7.89 6.34
N TYR A 72 11.18 -8.38 5.11
CA TYR A 72 12.02 -7.71 4.13
C TYR A 72 11.53 -6.27 3.87
N THR A 73 10.24 -6.10 3.61
CA THR A 73 9.62 -4.78 3.39
C THR A 73 9.82 -3.86 4.59
N GLY A 74 9.57 -4.33 5.81
CA GLY A 74 9.80 -3.55 7.03
C GLY A 74 11.25 -3.08 7.18
N GLN A 75 12.23 -3.95 6.86
CA GLN A 75 13.64 -3.57 6.84
C GLN A 75 13.95 -2.50 5.80
N GLN A 76 13.39 -2.61 4.59
CA GLN A 76 13.61 -1.59 3.55
C GLN A 76 12.96 -0.26 3.91
N VAL A 77 11.79 -0.27 4.57
CA VAL A 77 11.15 0.95 5.08
C VAL A 77 12.03 1.64 6.11
N ASN A 78 12.58 0.90 7.09
CA ASN A 78 13.47 1.48 8.09
C ASN A 78 14.73 2.11 7.46
N LYS A 79 15.35 1.42 6.48
CA LYS A 79 16.47 1.97 5.71
C LYS A 79 16.08 3.26 4.99
N PHE A 80 14.94 3.25 4.30
CA PHE A 80 14.43 4.42 3.61
C PHE A 80 14.16 5.60 4.56
N ILE A 81 13.63 5.33 5.75
CA ILE A 81 13.45 6.34 6.82
C ILE A 81 14.79 6.89 7.28
N GLU A 82 15.78 6.03 7.51
CA GLU A 82 17.11 6.41 7.97
C GLU A 82 17.85 7.28 6.95
N GLU A 83 17.95 6.80 5.71
CA GLU A 83 18.62 7.48 4.59
C GLU A 83 18.03 8.88 4.32
N ASN A 84 16.73 9.06 4.56
CA ASN A 84 16.03 10.31 4.31
C ASN A 84 15.74 11.13 5.59
N GLN A 85 16.22 10.69 6.74
CA GLN A 85 16.04 11.37 8.04
C GLN A 85 14.56 11.65 8.37
N LEU A 86 13.72 10.61 8.24
CA LEU A 86 12.27 10.69 8.37
C LEU A 86 11.74 10.25 9.75
N GLN A 87 12.63 10.04 10.73
CA GLN A 87 12.26 9.62 12.08
C GLN A 87 11.22 10.57 12.68
N TYR A 88 10.17 10.00 13.30
CA TYR A 88 9.06 10.74 13.91
C TYR A 88 8.22 11.60 12.95
N LYS A 89 8.41 11.48 11.63
CA LYS A 89 7.65 12.23 10.62
C LYS A 89 6.58 11.40 9.92
N VAL A 90 6.60 10.08 10.06
CA VAL A 90 5.68 9.16 9.38
C VAL A 90 4.51 8.85 10.31
N ALA A 91 3.29 9.16 9.88
CA ALA A 91 2.08 8.86 10.63
C ALA A 91 1.57 7.44 10.36
N VAL A 92 1.66 6.99 9.10
CA VAL A 92 1.19 5.67 8.68
C VAL A 92 2.01 5.16 7.49
N ILE A 93 2.21 3.84 7.44
CA ILE A 93 2.71 3.13 6.27
C ILE A 93 1.53 2.45 5.58
N ALA A 94 1.43 2.58 4.27
CA ALA A 94 0.40 1.96 3.46
C ALA A 94 1.07 1.00 2.47
N SER A 95 0.87 -0.30 2.63
CA SER A 95 1.48 -1.31 1.78
C SER A 95 0.43 -2.01 0.93
N HIS A 96 0.54 -1.84 -0.39
CA HIS A 96 -0.20 -2.67 -1.32
C HIS A 96 0.31 -4.13 -1.28
N GLY A 97 1.61 -4.32 -1.08
CA GLY A 97 2.26 -5.62 -1.18
C GLY A 97 2.50 -6.07 -2.63
N HIS A 98 2.75 -7.37 -2.79
CA HIS A 98 2.99 -8.04 -4.06
C HIS A 98 1.82 -8.94 -4.44
N THR A 99 1.10 -8.62 -5.52
CA THR A 99 -0.05 -9.43 -5.96
C THR A 99 0.41 -10.82 -6.41
N ALA A 100 0.04 -11.84 -5.64
CA ALA A 100 0.29 -13.24 -5.98
C ALA A 100 -0.91 -13.87 -6.69
N PHE A 101 -2.12 -13.64 -6.18
CA PHE A 101 -3.34 -14.17 -6.77
C PHE A 101 -4.32 -13.03 -7.07
N TYR A 102 -4.89 -13.07 -8.27
CA TYR A 102 -5.99 -12.21 -8.69
C TYR A 102 -6.94 -13.02 -9.57
N ILE A 103 -8.03 -13.48 -8.97
CA ILE A 103 -9.05 -14.32 -9.60
C ILE A 103 -10.43 -13.73 -9.28
N PRO A 104 -10.82 -12.64 -9.97
CA PRO A 104 -12.02 -11.85 -9.63
C PRO A 104 -13.32 -12.65 -9.73
N GLU A 105 -13.42 -13.63 -10.63
CA GLU A 105 -14.55 -14.55 -10.74
C GLU A 105 -14.78 -15.38 -9.47
N ASN A 106 -13.72 -15.61 -8.69
CA ASN A 106 -13.77 -16.26 -7.39
C ASN A 106 -13.72 -15.27 -6.23
N LYS A 107 -13.77 -13.96 -6.49
CA LYS A 107 -13.61 -12.89 -5.49
C LYS A 107 -12.28 -13.00 -4.72
N LEU A 108 -11.27 -13.59 -5.35
CA LEU A 108 -9.98 -13.83 -4.72
C LEU A 108 -8.99 -12.76 -5.15
N THR A 109 -8.47 -12.06 -4.15
CA THR A 109 -7.32 -11.18 -4.26
C THR A 109 -6.38 -11.47 -3.11
N VAL A 110 -5.09 -11.63 -3.40
CA VAL A 110 -4.08 -11.86 -2.37
C VAL A 110 -2.79 -11.15 -2.72
N GLN A 111 -2.36 -10.28 -1.82
CA GLN A 111 -1.05 -9.64 -1.85
C GLN A 111 -0.15 -10.21 -0.76
N LEU A 112 1.08 -10.57 -1.13
CA LEU A 112 2.13 -10.91 -0.20
C LEU A 112 2.67 -9.65 0.48
N GLY A 113 3.09 -9.82 1.74
CA GLY A 113 3.65 -8.75 2.58
C GLY A 113 2.89 -8.65 3.88
N ASP A 114 3.32 -9.42 4.87
CA ASP A 114 2.69 -9.45 6.19
C ASP A 114 2.74 -8.08 6.87
N GLY A 115 1.57 -7.48 7.06
CA GLY A 115 1.42 -6.19 7.72
C GLY A 115 1.84 -6.19 9.18
N ALA A 116 1.68 -7.33 9.88
CA ALA A 116 2.12 -7.46 11.27
C ALA A 116 3.65 -7.42 11.36
N ALA A 117 4.35 -8.13 10.47
CA ALA A 117 5.81 -8.10 10.39
C ALA A 117 6.35 -6.70 10.07
N ILE A 118 5.72 -5.97 9.14
CA ILE A 118 6.09 -4.59 8.82
C ILE A 118 5.89 -3.68 10.04
N ALA A 119 4.74 -3.77 10.72
CA ALA A 119 4.42 -2.94 11.87
C ALA A 119 5.38 -3.21 13.03
N ALA A 120 5.64 -4.48 13.34
CA ALA A 120 6.55 -4.88 14.41
C ALA A 120 7.99 -4.41 14.19
N LEU A 121 8.49 -4.43 12.95
CA LEU A 121 9.85 -3.97 12.65
C LEU A 121 9.99 -2.45 12.60
N THR A 122 8.96 -1.75 12.14
CA THR A 122 9.03 -0.29 11.94
C THR A 122 8.61 0.50 13.18
N GLY A 123 7.86 -0.13 14.11
CA GLY A 123 7.25 0.57 15.24
C GLY A 123 6.19 1.58 14.83
N LEU A 124 5.68 1.49 13.58
CA LEU A 124 4.75 2.44 12.98
C LEU A 124 3.41 1.75 12.67
N PRO A 125 2.30 2.51 12.61
CA PRO A 125 1.05 1.96 12.11
C PRO A 125 1.15 1.59 10.63
N VAL A 126 0.62 0.42 10.28
CA VAL A 126 0.66 -0.13 8.91
C VAL A 126 -0.75 -0.47 8.45
N VAL A 127 -1.09 -0.05 7.25
CA VAL A 127 -2.30 -0.47 6.53
C VAL A 127 -1.90 -1.38 5.37
N THR A 128 -2.50 -2.57 5.30
CA THR A 128 -2.36 -3.53 4.20
C THR A 128 -3.73 -3.97 3.70
N ASP A 129 -3.81 -4.80 2.66
CA ASP A 129 -5.07 -5.46 2.26
C ASP A 129 -6.23 -4.50 1.94
N PHE A 130 -6.00 -3.60 0.98
CA PHE A 130 -6.99 -2.58 0.61
C PHE A 130 -8.24 -3.14 -0.06
N PHE A 131 -8.14 -4.29 -0.73
CA PHE A 131 -9.16 -4.71 -1.68
C PHE A 131 -9.93 -5.99 -1.29
N SER A 132 -9.61 -6.68 -0.20
CA SER A 132 -10.37 -7.88 0.18
C SER A 132 -11.86 -7.62 0.39
N ILE A 133 -12.24 -6.48 0.99
CA ILE A 133 -13.65 -6.10 1.14
C ILE A 133 -14.28 -5.80 -0.22
N ASP A 134 -13.56 -5.10 -1.11
CA ASP A 134 -14.01 -4.81 -2.48
C ASP A 134 -14.29 -6.11 -3.27
N ALA A 135 -13.33 -7.04 -3.26
CA ALA A 135 -13.45 -8.34 -3.91
C ALA A 135 -14.63 -9.15 -3.35
N ALA A 136 -14.83 -9.17 -2.03
CA ALA A 136 -15.99 -9.81 -1.41
C ALA A 136 -17.33 -9.26 -1.93
N LEU A 137 -17.35 -7.96 -2.26
CA LEU A 137 -18.48 -7.24 -2.88
C LEU A 137 -18.47 -7.29 -4.41
N SER A 138 -17.70 -8.19 -5.02
CA SER A 138 -17.56 -8.40 -6.46
C SER A 138 -16.86 -7.27 -7.22
N GLY A 139 -16.07 -6.43 -6.55
CA GLY A 139 -15.22 -5.42 -7.17
C GLY A 139 -13.92 -5.98 -7.77
N THR A 140 -13.17 -5.13 -8.47
CA THR A 140 -12.00 -5.50 -9.31
C THR A 140 -10.73 -4.70 -8.99
N GLU A 141 -10.56 -4.22 -7.75
CA GLU A 141 -9.36 -3.48 -7.29
C GLU A 141 -9.08 -2.16 -8.05
N ARG A 142 -10.12 -1.63 -8.70
CA ARG A 142 -10.02 -0.36 -9.43
C ARG A 142 -10.56 0.76 -8.56
N SER A 143 -9.70 1.69 -8.20
CA SER A 143 -10.08 2.93 -7.52
C SER A 143 -9.14 4.09 -7.82
N TRP A 144 -8.18 3.89 -8.74
CA TRP A 144 -7.07 4.80 -8.94
C TRP A 144 -7.51 6.14 -9.52
N ASP A 145 -8.49 6.19 -10.41
CA ASP A 145 -8.86 7.42 -11.09
C ASP A 145 -9.69 8.32 -10.17
N LEU A 146 -10.62 7.76 -9.40
CA LEU A 146 -11.39 8.49 -8.38
C LEU A 146 -10.53 8.93 -7.20
N LEU A 147 -9.51 8.15 -6.83
CA LEU A 147 -8.51 8.62 -5.85
C LEU A 147 -7.76 9.85 -6.38
N GLN A 148 -7.38 9.88 -7.66
CA GLN A 148 -6.74 11.04 -8.28
C GLN A 148 -7.69 12.25 -8.31
N GLN A 149 -8.97 12.05 -8.59
CA GLN A 149 -9.98 13.12 -8.62
C GLN A 149 -10.25 13.78 -7.25
N LYS A 150 -9.80 13.18 -6.13
CA LYS A 150 -9.88 13.82 -4.81
C LYS A 150 -8.94 15.01 -4.64
N PHE A 151 -7.94 15.14 -5.51
CA PHE A 151 -6.97 16.22 -5.45
C PHE A 151 -7.45 17.44 -6.24
N ALA A 152 -7.32 18.63 -5.65
CA ALA A 152 -7.86 19.86 -6.23
C ALA A 152 -7.06 20.42 -7.42
N ASP A 153 -5.85 19.91 -7.65
CA ASP A 153 -4.91 20.43 -8.64
C ASP A 153 -4.61 19.38 -9.72
N GLU A 154 -5.16 19.61 -10.93
CA GLU A 154 -4.92 18.76 -12.10
C GLU A 154 -3.45 18.80 -12.57
N SER A 155 -2.69 19.86 -12.23
CA SER A 155 -1.28 19.98 -12.64
C SER A 155 -0.36 18.99 -11.91
N GLY A 156 -0.79 18.51 -10.74
CA GLY A 156 -0.11 17.48 -9.96
C GLY A 156 -0.33 16.05 -10.48
N VAL A 157 -1.35 15.81 -11.30
CA VAL A 157 -1.73 14.46 -11.79
C VAL A 157 -0.57 13.80 -12.52
N SER A 158 0.19 14.55 -13.33
CA SER A 158 1.37 14.04 -14.03
C SER A 158 2.50 13.55 -13.12
N LYS A 159 2.52 13.96 -11.84
CA LYS A 159 3.51 13.58 -10.83
C LYS A 159 3.01 12.44 -9.93
N MET A 160 1.74 12.06 -10.02
CA MET A 160 1.18 10.99 -9.20
C MET A 160 1.78 9.65 -9.63
N ASN A 161 2.17 8.84 -8.64
CA ASN A 161 2.62 7.48 -8.86
C ASN A 161 1.87 6.52 -7.94
N LYS A 162 1.91 5.23 -8.25
CA LYS A 162 1.14 4.22 -7.50
C LYS A 162 1.52 4.16 -6.01
N PRO A 163 2.81 4.27 -5.60
CA PRO A 163 3.17 4.37 -4.19
C PRO A 163 2.49 5.56 -3.49
N MET A 164 2.46 6.73 -4.12
CA MET A 164 1.76 7.90 -3.57
C MET A 164 0.26 7.63 -3.38
N LEU A 165 -0.42 7.04 -4.37
CA LEU A 165 -1.85 6.72 -4.25
C LEU A 165 -2.09 5.69 -3.15
N CYS A 166 -1.19 4.71 -3.00
CA CYS A 166 -1.23 3.75 -1.90
C CYS A 166 -1.08 4.47 -0.54
N ALA A 167 -0.14 5.40 -0.40
CA ALA A 167 0.00 6.24 0.80
C ALA A 167 -1.32 6.97 1.12
N PHE A 168 -1.97 7.51 0.11
CA PHE A 168 -3.24 8.22 0.26
C PHE A 168 -4.37 7.28 0.71
N MET A 169 -4.48 6.08 0.13
CA MET A 169 -5.45 5.07 0.57
C MET A 169 -5.27 4.71 2.05
N GLY A 170 -4.02 4.64 2.53
CA GLY A 170 -3.72 4.44 3.95
C GLY A 170 -4.17 5.59 4.84
N VAL A 171 -3.97 6.85 4.40
CA VAL A 171 -4.48 8.04 5.12
C VAL A 171 -6.01 8.05 5.18
N LEU A 172 -6.69 7.75 4.07
CA LEU A 172 -8.14 7.67 4.04
C LEU A 172 -8.65 6.54 4.95
N ARG A 173 -8.00 5.36 4.92
CA ARG A 173 -8.32 4.26 5.82
C ARG A 173 -8.16 4.67 7.29
N TRP A 174 -7.11 5.39 7.63
CA TRP A 174 -6.85 5.91 8.98
C TRP A 174 -7.95 6.89 9.45
N ARG A 175 -8.52 7.65 8.51
CA ARG A 175 -9.64 8.58 8.75
C ARG A 175 -11.02 7.92 8.66
N GLU A 176 -11.07 6.61 8.40
CA GLU A 176 -12.31 5.88 8.13
C GLU A 176 -13.12 6.44 6.94
N GLU A 177 -12.42 6.99 5.95
CA GLU A 177 -13.00 7.51 4.71
C GLU A 177 -12.91 6.48 3.57
N TYR A 178 -13.87 6.53 2.64
CA TYR A 178 -13.86 5.64 1.47
C TYR A 178 -12.56 5.81 0.67
N ASN A 179 -11.86 4.69 0.47
CA ASN A 179 -10.64 4.62 -0.33
C ASN A 179 -10.74 3.62 -1.50
N VAL A 180 -11.85 2.87 -1.58
CA VAL A 180 -12.22 2.06 -2.74
C VAL A 180 -13.65 2.41 -3.16
N PHE A 181 -13.84 2.69 -4.46
CA PHE A 181 -15.07 3.21 -5.02
C PHE A 181 -15.74 2.20 -5.96
N ALA A 182 -16.98 1.83 -5.63
CA ALA A 182 -17.77 0.85 -6.39
C ALA A 182 -18.04 1.26 -7.83
N SER A 183 -18.16 2.56 -8.10
CA SER A 183 -18.35 3.10 -9.45
C SER A 183 -17.18 2.81 -10.39
N GLU A 184 -15.99 2.51 -9.85
CA GLU A 184 -14.82 2.08 -10.63
C GLU A 184 -14.56 0.58 -10.50
N SER A 185 -14.66 0.04 -9.29
CA SER A 185 -14.35 -1.35 -9.03
C SER A 185 -15.41 -2.30 -9.57
N GLY A 186 -16.65 -1.84 -9.76
CA GLY A 186 -17.80 -2.69 -10.05
C GLY A 186 -18.42 -3.35 -8.83
N GLY A 187 -17.90 -3.06 -7.62
CA GLY A 187 -18.43 -3.58 -6.37
C GLY A 187 -19.84 -3.06 -6.06
N SER A 188 -20.55 -3.71 -5.14
CA SER A 188 -21.93 -3.32 -4.81
C SER A 188 -22.05 -2.01 -4.00
N ARG A 189 -20.96 -1.54 -3.37
CA ARG A 189 -20.89 -0.27 -2.62
C ARG A 189 -19.43 0.16 -2.41
N ASN A 190 -19.20 1.45 -2.13
CA ASN A 190 -17.90 1.97 -1.73
C ASN A 190 -17.44 1.32 -0.41
N THR A 191 -16.13 1.21 -0.22
CA THR A 191 -15.56 0.58 0.98
C THR A 191 -14.43 1.41 1.58
N VAL A 192 -14.25 1.23 2.88
CA VAL A 192 -13.06 1.66 3.63
C VAL A 192 -12.18 0.42 3.76
N GLY A 193 -11.39 0.15 2.73
CA GLY A 193 -10.53 -1.00 2.62
C GLY A 193 -9.22 -0.84 3.40
N GLY A 194 -8.67 -1.94 3.90
CA GLY A 194 -7.39 -1.97 4.59
C GLY A 194 -7.47 -2.56 6.00
N ALA A 195 -6.66 -3.59 6.26
CA ALA A 195 -6.35 -4.09 7.58
C ALA A 195 -5.34 -3.15 8.26
N LEU A 196 -5.61 -2.75 9.51
CA LEU A 196 -4.74 -1.85 10.29
C LEU A 196 -3.98 -2.63 11.36
N TRP A 197 -2.66 -2.46 11.36
CA TRP A 197 -1.72 -3.05 12.32
C TRP A 197 -1.06 -1.94 13.12
N MET A 198 -1.09 -2.06 14.45
CA MET A 198 -0.47 -1.07 15.34
C MET A 198 0.90 -1.58 15.79
N GLY A 199 1.97 -0.92 15.35
CA GLY A 199 3.35 -1.28 15.70
C GLY A 199 3.88 -0.64 16.99
N GLN A 200 3.12 0.25 17.62
CA GLN A 200 3.52 0.94 18.85
C GLN A 200 3.09 0.13 20.09
N ASP A 201 3.94 0.11 21.11
CA ASP A 201 3.58 -0.35 22.44
C ASP A 201 2.55 0.61 23.07
N ALA A 202 1.62 0.05 23.85
CA ALA A 202 0.54 0.78 24.52
C ALA A 202 1.00 1.53 25.78
#